data_AF-A0AA39W0F1-F1
#
_entry.id   AF-A0AA39W0F1-F1
#
_cell.length_a   1.000
_cell.length_b   1.000
_cell.length_c   1.000
_cell.angle_alpha   90.00
_cell.angle_beta   90.00
_cell.angle_gamma   90.00
#
_symmetry.space_group_name_H-M   'P 1'
#
loop_
_entity.id
_entity.type
_entity.pdbx_description
1 polymer ?
#
loop_
_entity_poly.entity_id
_entity_poly.type
_entity_poly.pdbx_seq_one_letter_code
_entity_poly.pdbx_strand_id
1 'polypeptide(L)'
;MDYTKPEIMFIPRAREDECLILASDGLWDVMSNEEACEVARRRILLWHKKNGAPPLAERGKGIDPASQAAADYLSCLPFKKEAKTTSL
;
A
#
# COMPACT_ATOMS: atom_id res chain seq x y z
N MET A 1 -12.66 -31.43 11.45
CA MET A 1 -12.02 -30.10 11.49
C MET A 1 -12.07 -29.56 10.08
N ASP A 2 -13.01 -28.65 9.82
CA ASP A 2 -13.08 -27.96 8.53
C ASP A 2 -12.00 -26.89 8.50
N TYR A 3 -10.90 -27.19 7.81
CA TYR A 3 -9.94 -26.17 7.45
C TYR A 3 -10.41 -25.54 6.15
N THR A 4 -10.64 -24.22 6.17
CA THR A 4 -10.93 -23.46 4.97
C THR A 4 -9.78 -23.62 3.99
N LYS A 5 -10.08 -24.15 2.80
CA LYS A 5 -9.09 -24.32 1.73
C LYS A 5 -8.84 -22.93 1.10
N PRO A 6 -7.59 -22.45 1.03
CA PRO A 6 -7.32 -21.17 0.39
C PRO A 6 -7.50 -21.29 -1.12
N GLU A 7 -7.95 -20.20 -1.73
CA GLU A 7 -7.88 -20.03 -3.19
C GLU A 7 -6.48 -19.51 -3.57
N ILE A 8 -5.91 -20.08 -4.63
CA ILE A 8 -4.53 -19.78 -5.05
C ILE A 8 -4.58 -19.16 -6.44
N MET A 9 -3.89 -18.03 -6.61
CA MET A 9 -3.72 -17.37 -7.90
C MET A 9 -2.25 -17.30 -8.28
N PHE A 10 -1.97 -17.53 -9.57
CA PHE A 10 -0.64 -17.38 -10.17
C PHE A 10 -0.69 -16.25 -11.19
N ILE A 11 0.05 -15.18 -10.92
CA ILE A 11 0.09 -13.99 -11.78
C ILE A 11 1.55 -13.77 -12.18
N PRO A 12 1.91 -13.89 -13.48
CA PRO A 12 3.24 -13.53 -13.96
C PRO A 12 3.49 -12.03 -13.77
N ARG A 13 4.69 -11.66 -13.32
CA ARG A 13 5.05 -10.25 -13.20
C ARG A 13 5.32 -9.61 -14.55
N ALA A 14 4.89 -8.37 -14.72
CA ALA A 14 5.11 -7.52 -15.87
C ALA A 14 6.10 -6.38 -15.52
N ARG A 15 6.64 -5.71 -16.53
CA ARG A 15 7.57 -4.57 -16.29
C ARG A 15 6.82 -3.32 -15.82
N GLU A 16 5.53 -3.30 -16.11
CA GLU A 16 4.58 -2.23 -15.82
C GLU A 16 4.04 -2.33 -14.38
N ASP A 17 4.32 -3.43 -13.67
CA ASP A 17 3.91 -3.61 -12.28
C ASP A 17 4.61 -2.59 -11.36
N GLU A 18 3.82 -1.79 -10.65
CA GLU A 18 4.34 -0.74 -9.77
C GLU A 18 4.46 -1.18 -8.30
N CYS A 19 3.40 -1.77 -7.73
CA CYS A 19 3.39 -2.29 -6.35
C CYS A 19 2.26 -3.31 -6.12
N LEU A 20 2.38 -4.10 -5.05
CA LEU A 20 1.34 -5.01 -4.54
C LEU A 20 0.91 -4.54 -3.15
N ILE A 21 -0.40 -4.35 -2.94
CA ILE A 21 -0.98 -3.97 -1.66
C ILE A 21 -1.75 -5.16 -1.11
N LEU A 22 -1.44 -5.56 0.12
CA LEU A 22 -2.21 -6.52 0.91
C LEU A 22 -2.68 -5.80 2.17
N ALA A 23 -3.98 -5.80 2.41
CA ALA A 23 -4.60 -5.17 3.56
C ALA A 23 -5.85 -5.93 3.98
N SER A 24 -6.26 -5.73 5.23
CA SER A 24 -7.57 -6.19 5.72
C SER A 24 -8.70 -5.29 5.21
N ASP A 25 -9.93 -5.74 5.40
CA ASP A 25 -11.16 -5.05 4.99
C ASP A 25 -11.23 -3.60 5.49
N GLY A 26 -10.64 -3.28 6.65
CA GLY A 26 -10.63 -1.90 7.18
C GLY A 26 -10.01 -0.84 6.25
N LEU A 27 -9.16 -1.23 5.29
CA LEU A 27 -8.73 -0.32 4.22
C LEU A 27 -9.77 -0.28 3.07
N TRP A 28 -10.19 -1.45 2.61
CA TRP A 28 -11.02 -1.63 1.42
C TRP A 28 -12.48 -1.20 1.62
N ASP A 29 -12.95 -1.16 2.87
CA ASP A 29 -14.27 -0.67 3.25
C ASP A 29 -14.45 0.83 2.93
N VAL A 30 -13.35 1.59 2.85
CA VAL A 30 -13.36 3.05 2.68
C VAL A 30 -12.55 3.54 1.47
N MET A 31 -11.95 2.63 0.71
CA MET A 31 -11.05 2.94 -0.41
C MET A 31 -11.16 1.90 -1.52
N SER A 32 -11.30 2.35 -2.76
CA SER A 32 -11.27 1.43 -3.91
C SER A 32 -9.85 0.93 -4.19
N ASN A 33 -9.75 -0.19 -4.91
CA ASN A 33 -8.48 -0.75 -5.36
C ASN A 33 -7.65 0.28 -6.16
N GLU A 34 -8.30 1.04 -7.06
CA GLU A 34 -7.64 2.05 -7.90
C GLU A 34 -7.12 3.23 -7.06
N GLU A 35 -7.91 3.71 -6.09
CA GLU A 35 -7.51 4.79 -5.19
C GLU A 35 -6.30 4.37 -4.34
N ALA A 36 -6.32 3.14 -3.79
CA ALA A 36 -5.22 2.62 -2.99
C ALA A 36 -3.92 2.47 -3.81
N CYS A 37 -4.01 1.89 -5.00
CA CYS A 37 -2.88 1.74 -5.92
C CYS A 37 -2.29 3.11 -6.29
N GLU A 38 -3.14 4.08 -6.65
CA GLU A 38 -2.70 5.41 -7.01
C GLU A 38 -2.00 6.13 -5.84
N VAL A 39 -2.58 6.05 -4.64
CA VAL A 39 -2.00 6.64 -3.43
C VAL A 39 -0.65 6.01 -3.10
N ALA A 40 -0.55 4.69 -3.10
CA ALA A 40 0.68 3.97 -2.79
C ALA A 40 1.82 4.38 -3.73
N ARG A 41 1.55 4.30 -5.03
CA ARG A 41 2.48 4.69 -6.09
C ARG A 41 2.94 6.15 -5.94
N ARG A 42 2.00 7.09 -5.76
CA ARG A 42 2.36 8.51 -5.54
C ARG A 42 3.25 8.67 -4.30
N ARG A 43 2.96 7.97 -3.20
CA ARG A 43 3.77 8.07 -1.97
C ARG A 43 5.18 7.52 -2.14
N ILE A 44 5.33 6.38 -2.81
CA ILE A 44 6.65 5.81 -3.13
C ILE A 44 7.48 6.78 -3.99
N LEU A 45 6.89 7.30 -5.07
CA LEU A 45 7.56 8.26 -5.95
C LEU A 45 7.97 9.55 -5.23
N LEU A 46 7.09 10.08 -4.38
CA LEU A 46 7.38 11.26 -3.56
C LEU A 46 8.53 11.02 -2.59
N TRP A 47 8.58 9.83 -1.97
CA TRP A 47 9.67 9.48 -1.06
C TRP A 47 11.02 9.46 -1.79
N HIS A 48 11.09 8.83 -2.97
CA HIS A 48 12.32 8.78 -3.76
C HIS A 48 12.75 10.16 -4.28
N LYS A 49 11.80 11.02 -4.66
CA LYS A 49 12.10 12.40 -5.06
C LYS A 49 12.76 13.20 -3.92
N LYS A 50 12.37 12.94 -2.67
CA LYS A 50 12.86 13.68 -1.50
C LYS A 50 14.18 13.12 -0.95
N ASN A 51 14.33 11.80 -0.92
CA ASN A 51 15.43 11.14 -0.21
C ASN A 51 16.47 10.51 -1.15
N GLY A 52 16.19 10.46 -2.45
CA GLY A 52 17.02 9.76 -3.42
C GLY A 52 16.87 8.24 -3.33
N ALA A 53 17.86 7.55 -3.88
CA ALA A 53 17.89 6.11 -3.95
C ALA A 53 18.68 5.56 -2.73
N PRO A 54 18.13 4.63 -1.93
CA PRO A 54 18.87 4.07 -0.80
C PRO A 54 20.10 3.27 -1.29
N PRO A 55 21.17 3.18 -0.49
CA PRO A 55 22.37 2.41 -0.84
C PRO A 55 22.02 0.99 -1.23
N LEU A 56 22.59 0.48 -2.33
CA LEU A 56 22.30 -0.87 -2.82
C LEU A 56 22.58 -1.95 -1.78
N ALA A 57 23.61 -1.77 -0.95
CA ALA A 57 23.99 -2.69 0.11
C ALA A 57 22.92 -2.88 1.19
N GLU A 58 22.02 -1.91 1.37
CA GLU A 58 20.99 -1.93 2.42
C GLU A 58 19.61 -2.32 1.90
N ARG A 59 19.44 -2.43 0.57
CA ARG A 59 18.16 -2.83 -0.04
C ARG A 59 17.87 -4.30 0.24
N GLY A 60 16.64 -4.59 0.66
CA GLY A 60 16.16 -5.95 0.91
C GLY A 60 16.61 -6.57 2.24
N LYS A 61 17.41 -5.85 3.05
CA LYS A 61 17.77 -6.28 4.42
C LYS A 61 16.71 -5.95 5.47
N GLY A 62 15.74 -5.12 5.12
CA GLY A 62 14.69 -4.64 6.02
C GLY A 62 13.57 -3.96 5.27
N ILE A 63 12.76 -3.22 6.00
CA ILE A 63 11.64 -2.46 5.46
C ILE A 63 12.17 -1.40 4.49
N ASP A 64 11.65 -1.40 3.27
CA ASP A 64 11.91 -0.32 2.32
C ASP A 64 11.22 0.97 2.80
N PRO A 65 11.96 2.07 3.03
CA PRO A 65 11.37 3.29 3.60
C PRO A 65 10.30 3.94 2.72
N ALA A 66 10.37 3.79 1.39
CA ALA A 66 9.36 4.32 0.49
C ALA A 66 8.04 3.54 0.62
N SER A 67 8.15 2.21 0.71
CA SER A 67 7.03 1.29 0.95
C SER A 67 6.39 1.53 2.32
N GLN A 68 7.21 1.75 3.37
CA GLN A 68 6.70 2.10 4.70
C GLN A 68 5.92 3.42 4.67
N ALA A 69 6.45 4.46 4.04
CA ALA A 69 5.79 5.76 3.96
C ALA A 69 4.44 5.69 3.22
N ALA A 70 4.32 4.80 2.24
CA ALA A 70 3.05 4.53 1.56
C ALA A 70 2.06 3.80 2.47
N ALA A 71 2.49 2.74 3.16
CA ALA A 71 1.66 1.97 4.08
C ALA A 71 1.15 2.79 5.28
N ASP A 72 2.02 3.62 5.87
CA ASP A 72 1.65 4.54 6.96
C ASP A 72 0.58 5.53 6.49
N TYR A 73 0.73 6.05 5.28
CA TYR A 73 -0.23 6.99 4.76
C TYR A 73 -1.59 6.35 4.46
N LEU A 74 -1.60 5.17 3.84
CA LEU A 74 -2.82 4.40 3.59
C LEU A 74 -3.54 4.08 4.90
N SER A 75 -2.81 3.66 5.94
CA SER A 75 -3.37 3.36 7.27
C SER A 75 -4.01 4.59 7.94
N CYS A 76 -3.53 5.80 7.64
CA CYS A 76 -4.08 7.04 8.20
C CYS A 76 -5.22 7.67 7.39
N LEU A 77 -5.50 7.22 6.16
CA LEU A 77 -6.55 7.78 5.31
C LEU A 77 -7.98 7.44 5.78
N PRO A 78 -8.28 6.21 6.24
CA PRO A 78 -9.60 5.86 6.78
C PRO A 78 -10.10 6.83 7.85
N PHE A 79 -9.25 7.17 8.83
CA PHE A 79 -9.56 8.13 9.90
C PHE A 79 -9.89 9.55 9.41
N LYS A 80 -9.41 9.94 8.23
CA LYS A 80 -9.65 11.28 7.66
C LYS A 80 -10.96 11.36 6.88
N LYS A 81 -11.49 10.23 6.39
CA LYS A 81 -12.79 10.19 5.71
C LYS A 81 -13.94 10.25 6.73
N GLU A 82 -13.81 9.59 7.87
CA GLU A 82 -14.85 9.62 8.94
C GLU A 82 -15.03 11.02 9.56
N ALA A 83 -13.98 11.83 9.63
CA ALA A 83 -14.05 13.19 10.19
C ALA A 83 -14.90 14.18 9.38
N LYS A 84 -15.36 13.83 8.16
CA LYS A 84 -16.23 14.69 7.34
C LYS A 84 -17.72 14.37 7.46
N THR A 85 -18.09 13.22 8.05
CA THR A 85 -19.49 12.76 8.04
C THR A 85 -20.27 13.15 9.30
N THR A 86 -19.61 13.69 10.33
CA THR A 86 -20.25 14.12 11.59
C THR A 86 -20.52 15.64 11.64
N SER A 87 -20.81 16.26 10.52
CA SER A 87 -21.25 17.67 10.44
C SER A 87 -22.62 17.74 9.77
N LEU A 88 -23.66 17.30 10.48
CA LEU A 88 -25.06 17.63 10.25
C LEU A 88 -25.70 18.04 11.57
#